data_AF-A0A183NBV7-F1
#
_entry.id   AF-A0A183NBV7-F1
#
_cell.length_a   1.000
_cell.length_b   1.000
_cell.length_c   1.000
_cell.angle_alpha   90.00
_cell.angle_beta   90.00
_cell.angle_gamma   90.00
#
_symmetry.space_group_name_H-M   'P 1'
#
loop_
_entity.id
_entity.type
_entity.pdbx_description
1 polymer ?
#
loop_
_entity_poly.entity_id
_entity_poly.type
_entity_poly.pdbx_seq_one_letter_code
_entity_poly.pdbx_strand_id
1 'polypeptide(L)'
;MPLLTEPEREQMLPPLLNIHHWELCQHGSREAIRRSFMFKNFDVAFDFMKKIADKSKVMNHHPEWFNVYNKVCRLSVSVDSPIQIPFF
;
A
#
# COMPACT_ATOMS: atom_id res chain seq x y z
N MET A 1 -10.76 4.62 -12.56
CA MET A 1 -9.40 4.67 -13.14
C MET A 1 -9.19 3.37 -13.90
N PRO A 2 -8.50 3.40 -15.06
CA PRO A 2 -8.22 2.19 -15.84
C PRO A 2 -7.17 1.32 -15.15
N LEU A 3 -7.25 -0.01 -15.35
CA LEU A 3 -6.27 -0.97 -14.87
C LEU A 3 -4.88 -0.72 -15.49
N LEU A 4 -3.82 -1.05 -14.77
CA LEU A 4 -2.47 -1.05 -15.35
C LEU A 4 -2.38 -2.02 -16.52
N THR A 5 -1.75 -1.58 -17.60
CA THR A 5 -1.40 -2.42 -18.74
C THR A 5 -0.21 -3.33 -18.40
N GLU A 6 -0.04 -4.46 -19.10
CA GLU A 6 1.10 -5.37 -18.86
C GLU A 6 2.48 -4.67 -18.87
N PRO A 7 2.79 -3.76 -19.82
CA PRO A 7 4.06 -3.03 -19.79
C PRO A 7 4.24 -2.15 -18.55
N GLU A 8 3.16 -1.50 -18.08
CA GLU A 8 3.20 -0.68 -16.86
C GLU A 8 3.42 -1.55 -15.62
N ARG A 9 2.82 -2.74 -15.58
CA ARG A 9 3.02 -3.71 -14.49
C ARG A 9 4.46 -4.20 -14.43
N GLU A 10 5.05 -4.56 -15.57
CA GLU A 10 6.45 -5.01 -15.67
C GLU A 10 7.43 -3.92 -15.22
N GLN A 11 7.12 -2.65 -15.43
CA GLN A 11 7.98 -1.55 -15.00
C GLN A 11 7.78 -1.18 -13.52
N MET A 12 6.53 -1.17 -13.04
CA MET A 12 6.18 -0.59 -11.73
C MET A 12 6.17 -1.61 -10.58
N LEU A 13 5.84 -2.88 -10.83
CA LEU A 13 5.74 -3.89 -9.77
C LEU A 13 7.09 -4.39 -9.25
N PRO A 14 8.12 -4.68 -10.09
CA PRO A 14 9.36 -5.28 -9.58
C PRO A 14 10.05 -4.49 -8.46
N PRO A 15 10.14 -3.14 -8.50
CA PRO A 15 10.70 -2.38 -7.38
C PRO A 15 9.89 -2.55 -6.08
N LEU A 16 8.55 -2.56 -6.17
CA LEU A 16 7.68 -2.72 -5.01
C LEU A 16 7.85 -4.11 -4.39
N LEU A 17 7.91 -5.15 -5.21
CA LEU A 17 8.00 -6.53 -4.76
C LEU A 17 9.41 -6.88 -4.25
N ASN A 18 10.45 -6.52 -5.02
CA ASN A 18 11.81 -6.99 -4.77
C ASN A 18 12.57 -6.13 -3.76
N ILE A 19 12.32 -4.81 -3.74
CA ILE A 19 13.08 -3.87 -2.90
C ILE A 19 12.29 -3.49 -1.67
N HIS A 20 11.00 -3.18 -1.85
CA HIS A 20 10.16 -2.66 -0.78
C HIS A 20 9.33 -3.73 -0.08
N HIS A 21 9.56 -5.02 -0.35
CA HIS A 21 8.91 -6.14 0.31
C HIS A 21 7.37 -6.05 0.31
N TRP A 22 6.80 -5.56 -0.78
CA TRP A 22 5.38 -5.71 -1.04
C TRP A 22 5.11 -7.11 -1.56
N GLU A 23 3.94 -7.64 -1.23
CA GLU A 23 3.49 -8.95 -1.68
C GLU A 23 2.25 -8.78 -2.55
N LEU A 24 2.19 -9.49 -3.67
CA LEU A 24 0.93 -9.62 -4.42
C LEU A 24 -0.06 -10.45 -3.59
N CYS A 25 -1.30 -10.00 -3.56
CA CYS A 25 -2.40 -10.70 -2.92
C CYS A 25 -3.70 -10.50 -3.70
N GLN A 26 -4.64 -11.42 -3.50
CA GLN A 26 -5.99 -11.28 -4.03
C GLN A 26 -6.88 -10.62 -2.97
N HIS A 27 -7.62 -9.59 -3.39
CA HIS A 27 -8.68 -8.98 -2.62
C HIS A 27 -10.01 -9.12 -3.37
N GLY A 28 -10.78 -10.14 -3.00
CA GLY A 28 -11.97 -10.54 -3.76
C GLY A 28 -11.59 -11.04 -5.16
N SER A 29 -12.12 -10.38 -6.19
CA SER A 29 -11.83 -10.69 -7.60
C SER A 29 -10.73 -9.81 -8.22
N ARG A 30 -9.98 -9.07 -7.39
CA ARG A 30 -8.98 -8.09 -7.86
C ARG A 30 -7.62 -8.35 -7.25
N GLU A 31 -6.58 -8.03 -8.02
CA GLU A 31 -5.22 -8.01 -7.53
C GLU A 31 -4.95 -6.77 -6.68
N ALA A 32 -4.23 -6.97 -5.60
CA ALA A 32 -3.78 -5.93 -4.71
C ALA A 32 -2.34 -6.24 -4.30
N ILE A 33 -1.63 -5.22 -3.83
CA ILE A 33 -0.36 -5.43 -3.13
C ILE A 33 -0.57 -5.15 -1.65
N ARG A 34 0.11 -5.92 -0.80
CA ARG A 34 0.06 -5.74 0.65
C ARG A 34 1.46 -5.66 1.24
N ARG A 35 1.57 -4.91 2.34
CA ARG A 35 2.76 -4.93 3.21
C ARG A 35 2.36 -4.76 4.67
N SER A 36 3.19 -5.30 5.56
CA SER A 36 3.06 -5.08 7.01
C SER A 36 4.20 -4.22 7.52
N PHE A 37 3.89 -3.30 8.42
CA PHE A 37 4.85 -2.40 9.06
C PHE A 37 4.84 -2.61 10.57
N MET A 38 6.03 -2.61 11.18
CA MET A 38 6.20 -2.71 12.62
C MET A 38 6.97 -1.50 13.13
N PHE A 39 6.38 -0.80 14.09
CA PHE A 39 6.92 0.42 14.67
C PHE A 39 7.32 0.20 16.13
N LYS A 40 7.96 1.22 16.72
CA LYS A 40 8.40 1.17 18.12
C LYS A 40 7.23 1.08 19.11
N ASN A 41 6.16 1.83 18.86
CA ASN A 41 4.98 1.93 19.72
C ASN A 41 3.75 2.32 18.90
N PHE A 42 2.59 2.45 19.56
CA PHE A 42 1.33 2.83 18.92
C PHE A 42 1.38 4.25 18.34
N ASP A 43 1.96 5.22 19.04
CA ASP A 43 1.98 6.62 18.58
C ASP A 43 2.69 6.77 17.23
N VAL A 44 3.84 6.12 17.07
CA VAL A 44 4.60 6.14 15.81
C VAL A 44 3.82 5.42 14.69
N ALA A 45 3.13 4.32 15.00
CA ALA A 45 2.29 3.62 14.03
C ALA A 45 1.11 4.50 13.58
N PHE A 46 0.47 5.21 14.51
CA PHE A 46 -0.67 6.07 14.21
C PHE A 46 -0.24 7.34 13.46
N ASP A 47 0.92 7.90 13.76
CA ASP A 47 1.52 9.00 12.99
C ASP A 47 1.79 8.61 11.53
N PHE A 48 2.28 7.39 11.31
CA PHE A 48 2.43 6.83 9.97
C PHE A 48 1.08 6.70 9.25
N MET A 49 0.04 6.20 9.93
CA MET A 49 -1.31 6.11 9.36
C MET A 49 -1.88 7.49 9.00
N LYS A 50 -1.67 8.52 9.82
CA LYS A 50 -2.10 9.90 9.50
C LYS A 50 -1.47 10.43 8.21
N LYS A 51 -0.17 10.22 8.02
CA LYS A 51 0.54 10.63 6.79
C LYS A 51 -0.03 9.95 5.54
N ILE A 52 -0.35 8.66 5.63
CA ILE A 52 -1.00 7.94 4.54
C ILE A 52 -2.41 8.50 4.28
N ALA A 53 -3.19 8.73 5.33
CA ALA A 53 -4.55 9.26 5.19
C ALA A 53 -4.57 10.61 4.45
N ASP A 54 -3.62 11.50 4.71
CA ASP A 54 -3.51 12.79 4.01
C ASP A 54 -3.14 12.60 2.53
N LYS A 55 -2.21 11.70 2.22
CA LYS A 55 -1.88 11.37 0.82
C LYS A 55 -3.07 10.73 0.09
N SER A 56 -3.81 9.85 0.77
CA SER A 56 -5.00 9.19 0.23
C SER A 56 -6.12 10.15 -0.13
N LYS A 57 -6.34 11.22 0.66
CA LYS A 57 -7.30 12.28 0.32
C LYS A 57 -6.93 12.99 -0.98
N VAL A 58 -5.64 13.34 -1.15
CA VAL A 58 -5.14 14.02 -2.36
C VAL A 58 -5.27 13.12 -3.59
N MET A 59 -4.96 11.83 -3.44
CA MET A 59 -5.04 10.85 -4.53
C MET A 59 -6.46 10.35 -4.79
N ASN A 60 -7.41 10.68 -3.93
CA ASN A 60 -8.75 10.08 -3.88
C ASN A 60 -8.70 8.54 -3.95
N HIS A 61 -7.74 7.95 -3.25
CA HIS A 61 -7.51 6.50 -3.22
C HIS A 61 -7.10 6.08 -1.82
N HIS A 62 -7.94 5.23 -1.22
CA HIS A 62 -7.83 4.87 0.18
C HIS A 62 -7.28 3.45 0.29
N PRO A 63 -6.31 3.21 1.19
CA PRO A 63 -5.88 1.87 1.48
C PRO A 63 -6.92 1.16 2.33
N GLU A 64 -6.82 -0.16 2.32
CA GLU A 64 -7.37 -0.98 3.38
C GLU A 64 -6.23 -1.33 4.34
N TRP A 65 -6.46 -1.22 5.65
CA TRP A 65 -5.47 -1.60 6.66
C TRP A 65 -6.10 -2.19 7.91
N PHE A 66 -5.27 -2.86 8.70
CA PHE A 66 -5.61 -3.30 10.05
C PHE A 66 -4.48 -2.93 11.00
N ASN A 67 -4.76 -2.25 12.10
CA ASN A 67 -3.74 -1.85 13.07
C ASN A 67 -3.98 -2.51 14.43
N VAL A 68 -2.92 -3.10 14.99
CA VAL A 68 -2.88 -3.62 16.35
C VAL A 68 -1.65 -3.04 17.03
N TYR A 69 -1.87 -2.08 17.93
CA TYR A 69 -0.80 -1.39 18.66
C TYR A 69 0.29 -0.86 17.70
N ASN A 70 1.53 -1.31 17.85
CA ASN A 70 2.67 -0.88 17.06
C ASN A 70 2.77 -1.56 15.68
N LYS A 71 1.83 -2.43 15.31
CA LYS A 71 1.83 -3.16 14.05
C LYS A 71 0.71 -2.67 13.14
N VAL A 72 1.08 -2.15 11.97
CA VAL A 72 0.12 -1.87 10.89
C VAL A 72 0.17 -3.08 9.95
N CYS A 73 -0.77 -4.00 10.16
CA CYS A 73 -0.97 -5.21 9.37
C CYS A 73 -1.70 -4.87 8.08
N ARG A 74 -1.18 -5.40 6.96
CA ARG A 74 -1.87 -5.45 5.67
C ARG A 74 -2.35 -4.07 5.21
N LEU A 75 -1.42 -3.16 4.93
CA LEU A 75 -1.72 -2.02 4.07
C LEU A 75 -1.92 -2.56 2.65
N SER A 76 -3.16 -2.66 2.18
CA SER A 76 -3.48 -3.11 0.83
C SER A 76 -4.04 -1.99 -0.04
N VAL A 77 -3.58 -1.96 -1.28
CA VAL A 77 -3.98 -1.02 -2.31
C VAL A 77 -4.20 -1.82 -3.59
N SER A 78 -5.31 -1.57 -4.31
CA SER A 78 -5.57 -2.22 -5.60
C SER A 78 -4.48 -1.87 -6.60
N VAL A 79 -4.02 -2.83 -7.40
CA VAL A 79 -3.01 -2.58 -8.45
C VAL A 79 -3.56 -1.79 -9.65
N ASP A 80 -4.85 -1.47 -9.62
CA ASP A 80 -5.63 -0.82 -10.68
C ASP A 80 -5.27 0.65 -10.96
N SER A 81 -4.15 1.18 -10.45
CA SER A 81 -3.80 2.60 -10.56
C SER A 81 -2.28 2.81 -10.45
N PRO A 82 -1.68 3.83 -11.11
CA PRO A 82 -0.29 4.20 -10.89
C PRO A 82 -0.11 4.64 -9.43
N ILE A 83 0.29 3.69 -8.61
CA ILE A 83 0.36 3.87 -7.17
C ILE A 83 1.55 4.79 -6.88
N GLN A 84 1.29 6.04 -6.54
CA GLN A 84 2.24 6.80 -5.72
C GLN A 84 2.13 6.27 -4.29
N ILE A 85 2.60 5.05 -4.06
CA ILE A 85 2.90 4.62 -2.69
C ILE A 85 3.92 5.63 -2.21
N PRO A 86 3.64 6.38 -1.13
CA PRO A 86 4.68 7.21 -0.58
C PRO A 86 5.81 6.27 -0.16
N PHE A 87 6.93 6.35 -0.88
CA PHE A 87 8.19 5.78 -0.47
C PHE A 87 8.58 6.54 0.80
N PHE A 88 8.07 6.07 1.94
CA PHE A 88 8.49 6.47 3.28
C PHE A 88 9.54 5.50 3.77
#